data_AF-A0AAN8WX87-F1
#
_entry.id   AF-A0AAN8WX87-F1
#
_cell.length_a   1.000
_cell.length_b   1.000
_cell.length_c   1.000
_cell.angle_alpha   90.00
_cell.angle_beta   90.00
_cell.angle_gamma   90.00
#
_symmetry.space_group_name_H-M   'P 1'
#
loop_
_entity.id
_entity.type
_entity.pdbx_description
1 polymer ?
#
loop_
_entity_poly.entity_id
_entity_poly.type
_entity_poly.pdbx_seq_one_letter_code
_entity_poly.pdbx_strand_id
1 'polypeptide(L)'
;MYWRFIGKLGGSTWSPRSRDSSQERREENIKDGKREIDLATANKWIHTVATLAGFHIITRKENVYEISRKKLIFTVLFFCNIAYAVGIFYYLLFHGKFTWLQLVLLFPAVFTWGSCSYSCILLLRRSRMIIHFLCIVEKYKLTIKAPKYFPWTMGIIIVYASIYTTCLVVSKKVIPYEYYPYFIHPTFLSSIMPALIDIYVLSFTTVIVASLQKLNNHIRSTSMWVTEEITTVAKFWLRIHRLLDKYNE
;
A
#
# COMPACT_ATOMS: atom_id res chain seq x y z
N MET A 1 31.83 57.82 49.70
CA MET A 1 32.52 57.86 48.39
C MET A 1 31.47 57.62 47.32
N TYR A 2 31.11 58.67 46.58
CA TYR A 2 29.85 58.80 45.86
C TYR A 2 30.13 59.56 44.55
N TRP A 3 29.45 59.13 43.47
CA TRP A 3 29.09 59.85 42.23
C TRP A 3 30.02 59.94 40.99
N ARG A 4 29.32 59.78 39.84
CA ARG A 4 29.48 60.29 38.45
C ARG A 4 30.24 59.44 37.42
N PHE A 5 29.92 59.40 36.11
CA PHE A 5 28.74 59.61 35.24
C PHE A 5 29.26 59.52 33.77
N ILE A 6 28.36 59.26 32.79
CA ILE A 6 28.50 59.40 31.30
C ILE A 6 29.27 58.27 30.59
N GLY A 7 28.82 57.59 29.52
CA GLY A 7 27.70 57.74 28.58
C GLY A 7 28.18 57.43 27.15
N LYS A 8 27.45 56.65 26.35
CA LYS A 8 27.36 56.80 24.88
C LYS A 8 26.37 55.83 24.22
N LEU A 9 25.52 56.42 23.39
CA LEU A 9 24.59 55.82 22.44
C LEU A 9 25.34 55.09 21.31
N GLY A 10 24.76 53.99 20.82
CA GLY A 10 25.17 53.34 19.58
C GLY A 10 24.08 52.35 19.14
N GLY A 11 23.35 52.71 18.08
CA GLY A 11 22.20 51.94 17.59
C GLY A 11 22.59 50.56 17.07
N SER A 12 21.75 49.57 17.36
CA SER A 12 21.75 48.29 16.65
C SER A 12 20.49 48.21 15.82
N THR A 13 20.71 48.30 14.51
CA THR A 13 19.81 47.98 13.42
C THR A 13 18.99 46.73 13.68
N TRP A 14 17.67 46.86 13.60
CA TRP A 14 16.78 45.72 13.36
C TRP A 14 17.15 45.12 12.00
N SER A 15 17.82 43.97 11.99
CA SER A 15 17.90 43.16 10.77
C SER A 15 16.55 42.47 10.58
N PRO A 16 15.95 42.50 9.38
CA PRO A 16 14.81 41.66 9.09
C PRO A 16 15.26 40.20 9.26
N ARG A 17 14.49 39.40 10.00
CA ARG A 17 14.58 37.93 9.96
C ARG A 17 14.63 37.54 8.49
N SER A 18 15.81 37.15 8.02
CA SER A 18 15.94 36.46 6.76
C SER A 18 15.10 35.20 6.90
N ARG A 19 13.93 35.20 6.23
CA ARG A 19 13.22 33.97 5.95
C ARG A 19 14.27 33.04 5.37
N ASP A 20 14.53 31.98 6.11
CA ASP A 20 15.52 31.01 5.75
C ASP A 20 15.11 30.44 4.39
N SER A 21 15.86 30.78 3.34
CA SER A 21 15.61 30.30 1.97
C SER A 21 15.59 28.77 1.89
N SER A 22 16.08 28.07 2.92
CA SER A 22 15.94 26.63 3.09
C SER A 22 14.55 26.19 3.58
N GLN A 23 13.83 27.01 4.34
CA GLN A 23 12.42 26.81 4.71
C GLN A 23 11.49 27.11 3.53
N GLU A 24 11.70 28.21 2.80
CA GLU A 24 10.92 28.50 1.58
C GLU A 24 11.17 27.44 0.49
N ARG A 25 12.42 26.97 0.29
CA ARG A 25 12.70 25.81 -0.60
C ARG A 25 12.11 24.50 -0.09
N ARG A 26 11.95 24.32 1.23
CA ARG A 26 11.27 23.14 1.80
C ARG A 26 9.77 23.20 1.56
N GLU A 27 9.16 24.38 1.60
CA GLU A 27 7.73 24.62 1.37
C GLU A 27 7.36 24.60 -0.13
N GLU A 28 8.22 25.11 -1.02
CA GLU A 28 8.04 24.98 -2.47
C GLU A 28 8.21 23.53 -2.95
N ASN A 29 9.19 22.79 -2.42
CA ASN A 29 9.32 21.35 -2.72
C ASN A 29 8.19 20.49 -2.14
N ILE A 30 7.42 21.00 -1.16
CA ILE A 30 6.19 20.35 -0.68
C ILE A 30 5.06 20.51 -1.71
N LYS A 31 4.98 21.64 -2.42
CA LYS A 31 3.96 21.88 -3.45
C LYS A 31 4.21 21.11 -4.75
N ASP A 32 5.47 20.81 -5.08
CA ASP A 32 5.86 20.24 -6.38
C ASP A 32 5.84 18.70 -6.48
N GLY A 33 5.40 17.97 -5.45
CA GLY A 33 5.25 16.50 -5.52
C GLY A 33 6.56 15.71 -5.77
N LYS A 34 7.72 16.36 -5.63
CA LYS A 34 9.06 15.79 -5.85
C LYS A 34 9.75 15.25 -4.59
N ARG A 35 9.05 15.10 -3.46
CA ARG A 35 9.65 14.45 -2.28
C ARG A 35 9.78 12.95 -2.49
N GLU A 36 11.02 12.49 -2.50
CA GLU A 36 11.33 11.11 -2.24
C GLU A 36 11.03 10.81 -0.77
N ILE A 37 10.19 9.82 -0.52
CA ILE A 37 9.73 9.44 0.81
C ILE A 37 9.97 7.96 1.03
N ASP A 38 10.09 7.58 2.31
CA ASP A 38 10.21 6.18 2.70
C ASP A 38 8.98 5.38 2.28
N LEU A 39 9.19 4.11 1.94
CA LEU A 39 8.14 3.20 1.50
C LEU A 39 6.96 3.11 2.47
N ALA A 40 7.24 3.01 3.77
CA ALA A 40 6.20 2.92 4.79
C ALA A 40 5.28 4.15 4.82
N THR A 41 5.83 5.32 4.50
CA THR A 41 5.09 6.59 4.44
C THR A 41 4.34 6.70 3.12
N ALA A 42 4.98 6.36 2.01
CA ALA A 42 4.38 6.37 0.68
C ALA A 42 3.16 5.44 0.58
N ASN A 43 3.28 4.24 1.17
CA ASN A 43 2.27 3.19 1.12
C ASN A 43 1.40 3.14 2.37
N LYS A 44 1.41 4.19 3.22
CA LYS A 44 0.63 4.21 4.47
C LYS A 44 -0.85 3.90 4.22
N TRP A 45 -1.42 4.49 3.17
CA TRP A 45 -2.82 4.25 2.78
C TRP A 45 -3.05 2.82 2.31
N ILE A 46 -2.17 2.28 1.46
CA ILE A 46 -2.21 0.89 1.01
C ILE A 46 -2.18 -0.06 2.21
N HIS A 47 -1.23 0.14 3.13
CA HIS A 47 -1.10 -0.68 4.34
C HIS A 47 -2.32 -0.56 5.26
N THR A 48 -2.95 0.62 5.30
CA THR A 48 -4.15 0.85 6.12
C THR A 48 -5.33 0.09 5.53
N VAL A 49 -5.58 0.24 4.22
CA VAL A 49 -6.64 -0.50 3.52
C VAL A 49 -6.40 -2.01 3.60
N ALA A 50 -5.17 -2.46 3.39
CA ALA A 50 -4.78 -3.86 3.53
C ALA A 50 -4.96 -4.38 4.97
N THR A 51 -4.78 -3.53 5.99
CA THR A 51 -5.05 -3.89 7.38
C THR A 51 -6.56 -4.07 7.58
N LEU A 52 -7.37 -3.13 7.09
CA LEU A 52 -8.84 -3.18 7.21
C LEU A 52 -9.44 -4.36 6.45
N ALA A 53 -8.87 -4.70 5.30
CA ALA A 53 -9.22 -5.88 4.51
C ALA A 53 -8.68 -7.19 5.12
N GLY A 54 -7.89 -7.13 6.20
CA GLY A 54 -7.49 -8.30 6.98
C GLY A 54 -6.26 -9.05 6.48
N PHE A 55 -5.52 -8.55 5.48
CA PHE A 55 -4.36 -9.24 4.92
C PHE A 55 -3.01 -8.57 5.22
N HIS A 56 -2.99 -7.45 5.93
CA HIS A 56 -1.76 -6.81 6.42
C HIS A 56 -1.74 -6.65 7.95
N ILE A 57 -0.84 -7.40 8.60
CA ILE A 57 -0.72 -7.44 10.06
C ILE A 57 0.54 -6.75 10.60
N ILE A 58 1.38 -6.20 9.73
CA ILE A 58 2.68 -5.65 10.11
C ILE A 58 2.49 -4.22 10.63
N THR A 59 3.23 -3.85 11.67
CA THR A 59 3.31 -2.48 12.18
C THR A 59 4.76 -2.08 12.40
N ARG A 60 5.03 -0.78 12.33
CA ARG A 60 6.34 -0.20 12.64
C ARG A 60 6.26 0.44 14.02
N LYS A 61 7.07 -0.05 14.96
CA LYS A 61 7.29 0.57 16.28
C LYS A 61 8.78 0.90 16.40
N GLU A 62 9.11 2.16 16.64
CA GLU A 62 10.48 2.58 16.97
C GLU A 62 11.57 2.00 16.04
N ASN A 63 11.31 2.03 14.72
CA ASN A 63 12.18 1.49 13.65
C ASN A 63 12.31 -0.04 13.57
N VAL A 64 11.49 -0.78 14.30
CA VAL A 64 11.36 -2.24 14.16
C VAL A 64 10.00 -2.57 13.55
N TYR A 65 10.00 -3.47 12.58
CA TYR A 65 8.78 -4.04 12.02
C TYR A 65 8.40 -5.30 12.78
N GLU A 66 7.18 -5.33 13.32
CA GLU A 66 6.66 -6.46 14.07
C GLU A 66 5.23 -6.82 13.64
N ILE A 67 4.81 -8.04 13.96
CA ILE A 67 3.44 -8.48 13.75
C ILE A 67 2.56 -7.90 14.87
N SER A 68 1.55 -7.12 14.51
CA SER A 68 0.61 -6.52 15.46
C SER A 68 -0.57 -7.44 15.75
N ARG A 69 -0.69 -7.85 17.02
CA ARG A 69 -1.86 -8.62 17.51
C ARG A 69 -3.18 -7.87 17.30
N LYS A 70 -3.17 -6.53 17.42
CA LYS A 70 -4.39 -5.71 17.22
C LYS A 70 -4.89 -5.80 15.77
N LYS A 71 -3.96 -5.86 14.81
CA LYS A 71 -4.31 -5.97 13.38
C LYS A 71 -4.85 -7.35 13.01
N LEU A 72 -4.47 -8.38 13.77
CA LEU A 72 -4.97 -9.75 13.58
C LEU A 72 -6.50 -9.85 13.78
N ILE A 73 -7.11 -8.93 14.52
CA ILE A 73 -8.57 -8.86 14.68
C ILE A 73 -9.25 -8.67 13.31
N PHE A 74 -8.73 -7.79 12.45
CA PHE A 74 -9.29 -7.58 11.11
C PHE A 74 -9.15 -8.83 10.23
N THR A 75 -8.04 -9.55 10.37
CA THR A 75 -7.85 -10.84 9.71
C THR A 75 -8.89 -11.87 10.15
N VAL A 76 -9.13 -11.99 11.46
CA VAL A 76 -10.14 -12.90 12.01
C VAL A 76 -11.53 -12.51 11.52
N LEU A 77 -11.89 -11.22 11.57
CA LEU A 77 -13.16 -10.72 11.08
C LEU A 77 -13.36 -11.02 9.59
N PHE A 78 -12.32 -10.89 8.77
CA PHE A 78 -12.35 -11.24 7.36
C PHE A 78 -12.64 -12.74 7.14
N PHE A 79 -11.96 -13.64 7.85
CA PHE A 79 -12.24 -15.07 7.76
C PHE A 79 -13.61 -15.47 8.32
N CYS A 80 -14.08 -14.82 9.39
CA CYS A 80 -15.44 -15.00 9.88
C CYS A 80 -16.47 -14.58 8.82
N ASN A 81 -16.21 -13.48 8.10
CA ASN A 81 -17.08 -13.02 7.02
C ASN A 81 -17.11 -14.00 5.84
N ILE A 82 -15.95 -14.55 5.46
CA ILE A 82 -15.88 -15.62 4.44
C ILE A 82 -16.64 -16.86 4.90
N ALA A 83 -16.42 -17.32 6.14
CA ALA A 83 -17.11 -18.49 6.68
C ALA A 83 -18.64 -18.29 6.69
N TYR A 84 -19.10 -17.09 7.05
CA TYR A 84 -20.51 -16.70 6.96
C TYR A 84 -21.03 -16.73 5.52
N ALA A 85 -20.29 -16.17 4.56
CA ALA A 85 -20.66 -16.17 3.14
C ALA A 85 -20.72 -17.58 2.55
N VAL A 86 -19.76 -18.44 2.92
CA VAL A 86 -19.75 -19.86 2.55
C VAL A 86 -20.93 -20.60 3.19
N GLY A 87 -21.24 -20.33 4.45
CA GLY A 87 -22.41 -20.88 5.13
C GLY A 87 -23.73 -20.50 4.46
N ILE A 88 -23.89 -19.23 4.09
CA ILE A 88 -25.02 -18.76 3.26
C ILE A 88 -25.06 -19.51 1.94
N PHE A 89 -23.93 -19.62 1.25
CA PHE A 89 -23.87 -20.29 -0.04
C PHE A 89 -24.33 -21.76 0.07
N TYR A 90 -23.86 -22.50 1.08
CA TYR A 90 -24.31 -23.86 1.33
C TYR A 90 -25.80 -23.93 1.68
N TYR A 91 -26.28 -23.03 2.54
CA TYR A 91 -27.71 -22.95 2.86
C TYR A 91 -28.55 -22.74 1.60
N LEU A 92 -28.14 -21.82 0.74
CA LEU A 92 -28.77 -21.55 -0.55
C LEU A 92 -28.68 -22.74 -1.51
N LEU A 93 -27.58 -23.49 -1.50
CA LEU A 93 -27.40 -24.67 -2.33
C LEU A 93 -28.39 -25.80 -1.96
N PHE A 94 -28.61 -26.03 -0.66
CA PHE A 94 -29.45 -27.14 -0.18
C PHE A 94 -30.93 -26.78 0.01
N HIS A 95 -31.24 -25.53 0.34
CA HIS A 95 -32.62 -25.08 0.62
C HIS A 95 -33.17 -24.11 -0.42
N GLY A 96 -32.33 -23.55 -1.27
CA GLY A 96 -32.75 -22.61 -2.31
C GLY A 96 -33.34 -23.31 -3.52
N LYS A 97 -34.42 -22.74 -4.06
CA LYS A 97 -35.02 -23.18 -5.33
C LYS A 97 -34.28 -22.54 -6.52
N PHE A 98 -33.01 -22.89 -6.69
CA PHE A 98 -32.19 -22.37 -7.80
C PHE A 98 -32.31 -23.26 -9.03
N THR A 99 -32.35 -22.65 -10.21
CA THR A 99 -32.20 -23.41 -11.47
C THR A 99 -30.73 -23.76 -11.71
N TRP A 100 -30.46 -24.78 -12.53
CA TRP A 100 -29.11 -25.21 -12.86
C TRP A 100 -28.23 -24.07 -13.39
N LEU A 101 -28.78 -23.18 -14.23
CA LEU A 101 -28.09 -22.01 -14.76
C LEU A 101 -27.62 -21.07 -13.63
N GLN A 102 -28.44 -20.90 -12.59
CA GLN A 102 -28.13 -20.00 -11.48
C GLN A 102 -27.01 -20.60 -10.63
N LEU A 103 -27.04 -21.91 -10.39
CA LEU A 103 -25.94 -22.62 -9.70
C LEU A 103 -24.61 -22.46 -10.43
N VAL A 104 -24.61 -22.63 -11.76
CA VAL A 104 -23.41 -22.43 -12.60
C VAL A 104 -22.89 -20.99 -12.49
N LEU A 105 -23.78 -19.99 -12.44
CA LEU A 105 -23.39 -18.58 -12.32
C LEU A 105 -22.85 -18.20 -10.94
N LEU A 106 -23.23 -18.93 -9.89
CA LEU A 106 -22.72 -18.72 -8.54
C LEU A 106 -21.37 -19.39 -8.28
N PHE A 107 -21.02 -20.41 -9.05
CA PHE A 107 -19.78 -21.17 -8.87
C PHE A 107 -18.50 -20.31 -8.96
N PRO A 108 -18.36 -19.37 -9.93
CA PRO A 108 -17.21 -18.45 -9.97
C PRO A 108 -17.08 -17.57 -8.73
N ALA A 109 -18.18 -17.18 -8.09
CA ALA A 109 -18.15 -16.36 -6.88
C ALA A 109 -17.50 -17.12 -5.71
N VAL A 110 -17.86 -18.39 -5.53
CA VAL A 110 -17.27 -19.28 -4.52
C VAL A 110 -15.78 -19.51 -4.79
N PHE A 111 -15.43 -19.79 -6.04
CA PHE A 111 -14.04 -19.98 -6.44
C PHE A 111 -13.20 -18.71 -6.17
N THR A 112 -13.77 -17.54 -6.45
CA THR A 112 -13.11 -16.25 -6.19
C THR A 112 -12.90 -16.00 -4.70
N TRP A 113 -13.82 -16.40 -3.83
CA TRP A 113 -13.57 -16.30 -2.38
C TRP A 113 -12.51 -17.28 -1.91
N GLY A 114 -12.53 -18.51 -2.43
CA GLY A 114 -11.50 -19.51 -2.14
C GLY A 114 -10.12 -18.98 -2.51
N SER A 115 -9.97 -18.41 -3.71
CA SER A 115 -8.70 -17.84 -4.17
C SER A 115 -8.27 -16.61 -3.36
N CYS A 116 -9.19 -15.68 -3.05
CA CYS A 116 -8.89 -14.52 -2.22
C CYS A 116 -8.47 -14.92 -0.80
N SER A 117 -9.16 -15.90 -0.21
CA SER A 117 -8.83 -16.45 1.12
C SER A 117 -7.44 -17.08 1.11
N TYR A 118 -7.15 -17.90 0.10
CA TYR A 118 -5.85 -18.51 -0.08
C TYR A 118 -4.73 -17.47 -0.20
N SER A 119 -4.92 -16.45 -1.03
CA SER A 119 -3.97 -15.34 -1.18
C SER A 119 -3.75 -14.59 0.13
N CYS A 120 -4.81 -14.34 0.91
CA CYS A 120 -4.68 -13.71 2.24
C CYS A 120 -3.88 -14.59 3.20
N ILE A 121 -4.16 -15.90 3.26
CA ILE A 121 -3.39 -16.85 4.08
C ILE A 121 -1.91 -16.84 3.66
N LEU A 122 -1.65 -16.83 2.36
CA LEU A 122 -0.29 -16.80 1.82
C LEU A 122 0.45 -15.52 2.24
N LEU A 123 -0.18 -14.35 2.13
CA LEU A 123 0.39 -13.07 2.58
C LEU A 123 0.67 -13.08 4.09
N LEU A 124 -0.23 -13.63 4.90
CA LEU A 124 -0.06 -13.76 6.35
C LEU A 124 1.10 -14.70 6.70
N ARG A 125 1.20 -15.84 6.02
CA ARG A 125 2.31 -16.79 6.18
C ARG A 125 3.65 -16.17 5.78
N ARG A 126 3.66 -15.34 4.73
CA ARG A 126 4.84 -14.60 4.25
C ARG A 126 5.12 -13.31 5.02
N SER A 127 4.35 -12.99 6.07
CA SER A 127 4.53 -11.75 6.85
C SER A 127 5.96 -11.53 7.36
N ARG A 128 6.66 -12.61 7.79
CA ARG A 128 8.07 -12.52 8.20
C ARG A 128 9.01 -12.14 7.05
N MET A 129 8.75 -12.63 5.84
CA MET A 129 9.53 -12.26 4.65
C MET A 129 9.25 -10.82 4.25
N ILE A 130 7.98 -10.39 4.31
CA ILE A 130 7.59 -8.98 4.08
C ILE A 130 8.29 -8.06 5.10
N ILE A 131 8.35 -8.45 6.37
CA ILE A 131 9.10 -7.71 7.40
C ILE A 131 10.57 -7.57 7.00
N HIS A 132 11.21 -8.68 6.60
CA HIS A 132 12.61 -8.66 6.19
C HIS A 132 12.84 -7.76 4.97
N PHE A 133 11.95 -7.81 3.98
CA PHE A 133 11.95 -6.92 2.83
C PHE A 133 11.89 -5.44 3.26
N LEU A 134 10.93 -5.09 4.12
CA LEU A 134 10.76 -3.73 4.64
C LEU A 134 12.01 -3.25 5.41
N CYS A 135 12.63 -4.13 6.20
CA CYS A 135 13.88 -3.84 6.90
C CYS A 135 15.03 -3.56 5.92
N ILE A 136 15.15 -4.31 4.82
CA ILE A 136 16.18 -4.07 3.79
C ILE A 136 15.98 -2.73 3.11
N VAL A 137 14.73 -2.42 2.70
CA VAL A 137 14.38 -1.14 2.07
C VAL A 137 14.79 0.02 2.96
N GLU A 138 14.50 -0.06 4.26
CA GLU A 138 14.84 0.97 5.22
C GLU A 138 16.35 1.04 5.51
N LYS A 139 17.02 -0.10 5.68
CA LYS A 139 18.48 -0.19 5.86
C LYS A 139 19.24 0.47 4.71
N TYR A 140 18.74 0.32 3.49
CA TYR A 140 19.35 0.90 2.30
C TYR A 140 18.80 2.28 1.93
N LYS A 141 17.89 2.85 2.74
CA LYS A 141 17.23 4.15 2.52
C LYS A 141 16.69 4.28 1.09
N LEU A 142 16.06 3.20 0.60
CA LEU A 142 15.47 3.19 -0.74
C LEU A 142 14.16 3.97 -0.69
N THR A 143 14.22 5.19 -1.20
CA THR A 143 13.08 6.12 -1.23
C THR A 143 12.34 6.04 -2.57
N ILE A 144 11.03 6.24 -2.54
CA ILE A 144 10.20 6.33 -3.74
C ILE A 144 9.51 7.69 -3.80
N LYS A 145 9.17 8.13 -5.03
CA LYS A 145 8.29 9.29 -5.19
C LYS A 145 6.90 8.91 -4.71
N ALA A 146 6.24 9.81 -4.01
CA ALA A 146 4.87 9.59 -3.55
C ALA A 146 3.96 9.27 -4.76
N PRO A 147 3.16 8.19 -4.71
CA PRO A 147 2.27 7.86 -5.80
C PRO A 147 1.12 8.88 -5.88
N LYS A 148 1.24 9.85 -6.79
CA LYS A 148 0.28 10.97 -6.95
C LYS A 148 -1.15 10.51 -7.27
N TYR A 149 -1.29 9.39 -7.97
CA TYR A 149 -2.57 8.91 -8.50
C TYR A 149 -3.22 7.80 -7.66
N PHE A 150 -2.62 7.44 -6.52
CA PHE A 150 -3.11 6.31 -5.73
C PHE A 150 -4.58 6.42 -5.26
N PRO A 151 -5.04 7.57 -4.71
CA PRO A 151 -6.44 7.72 -4.31
C PRO A 151 -7.41 7.56 -5.50
N TRP A 152 -7.00 8.02 -6.69
CA TRP A 152 -7.78 7.87 -7.91
C TRP A 152 -7.90 6.41 -8.35
N THR A 153 -6.79 5.67 -8.32
CA THR A 153 -6.80 4.22 -8.63
C THR A 153 -7.73 3.45 -7.71
N MET A 154 -7.70 3.75 -6.41
CA MET A 154 -8.60 3.15 -5.43
C MET A 154 -10.07 3.50 -5.69
N GLY A 155 -10.36 4.76 -6.03
CA GLY A 155 -11.70 5.19 -6.41
C GLY A 155 -12.22 4.45 -7.65
N ILE A 156 -11.39 4.28 -8.67
CA ILE A 156 -11.73 3.54 -9.89
C ILE A 156 -12.07 2.09 -9.57
N ILE A 157 -11.29 1.42 -8.70
CA ILE A 157 -11.54 0.03 -8.30
C ILE A 157 -12.88 -0.10 -7.57
N ILE A 158 -13.19 0.82 -6.65
CA ILE A 158 -14.45 0.81 -5.91
C ILE A 158 -15.63 1.02 -6.88
N VAL A 159 -15.51 1.97 -7.82
CA VAL A 159 -16.54 2.22 -8.83
C VAL A 159 -16.72 0.98 -9.72
N TYR A 160 -15.64 0.38 -10.19
CA TYR A 160 -15.67 -0.84 -10.98
C TYR A 160 -16.36 -2.01 -10.24
N ALA A 161 -15.97 -2.25 -8.98
CA ALA A 161 -16.60 -3.27 -8.14
C ALA A 161 -18.10 -3.00 -7.90
N SER A 162 -18.46 -1.72 -7.72
CA SER A 162 -19.85 -1.29 -7.53
C SER A 162 -20.69 -1.50 -8.79
N ILE A 163 -20.15 -1.17 -9.97
CA ILE A 163 -20.81 -1.42 -11.27
C ILE A 163 -21.02 -2.92 -11.45
N TYR A 164 -19.99 -3.73 -11.22
CA TYR A 164 -20.08 -5.18 -11.36
C TYR A 164 -21.14 -5.79 -10.43
N THR A 165 -21.13 -5.37 -9.16
CA THR A 165 -22.13 -5.80 -8.17
C THR A 165 -23.54 -5.37 -8.58
N THR A 166 -23.69 -4.14 -9.07
CA THR A 166 -24.99 -3.63 -9.54
C THR A 166 -25.49 -4.38 -10.76
N CYS A 167 -24.63 -4.70 -11.73
CA CYS A 167 -25.00 -5.49 -12.90
C CYS A 167 -25.51 -6.89 -12.51
N LEU A 168 -24.90 -7.52 -11.51
CA LEU A 168 -25.34 -8.82 -11.00
C LEU A 168 -26.71 -8.71 -10.28
N VAL A 169 -26.94 -7.65 -9.51
CA VAL A 169 -28.20 -7.38 -8.81
C VAL A 169 -29.34 -7.01 -9.77
N VAL A 170 -29.05 -6.23 -10.81
CA VAL A 170 -30.05 -5.78 -11.80
C VAL A 170 -30.40 -6.88 -12.81
N SER A 171 -29.61 -7.96 -12.85
CA SER A 171 -29.89 -9.15 -13.66
C SER A 171 -31.07 -9.96 -13.09
N LYS A 172 -32.29 -9.41 -13.24
CA LYS A 172 -33.57 -9.93 -12.73
C LYS A 172 -33.91 -11.37 -13.15
N LYS A 173 -33.25 -11.88 -14.21
CA LYS A 173 -33.44 -13.24 -14.71
C LYS A 173 -32.54 -14.29 -14.02
N VAL A 174 -31.54 -13.85 -13.26
CA VAL A 174 -30.47 -14.73 -12.79
C VAL A 174 -30.64 -15.09 -11.32
N ILE A 175 -31.17 -14.22 -10.47
CA ILE A 175 -31.37 -14.53 -9.05
C ILE A 175 -32.79 -14.06 -8.66
N PRO A 176 -33.54 -14.84 -7.86
CA PRO A 176 -34.80 -14.35 -7.27
C PRO A 176 -34.56 -13.19 -6.29
N TYR A 177 -35.46 -12.20 -6.28
CA TYR A 177 -35.29 -10.96 -5.50
C TYR A 177 -35.05 -11.20 -3.99
N GLU A 178 -35.71 -12.22 -3.45
CA GLU A 178 -35.59 -12.67 -2.05
C GLU A 178 -34.15 -13.01 -1.66
N TYR A 179 -33.32 -13.40 -2.62
CA TYR A 179 -31.93 -13.78 -2.36
C TYR A 179 -30.91 -12.67 -2.61
N TYR A 180 -31.30 -11.51 -3.15
CA TYR A 180 -30.38 -10.42 -3.49
C TYR A 180 -29.51 -9.94 -2.32
N PRO A 181 -30.06 -9.75 -1.09
CA PRO A 181 -29.25 -9.32 0.05
C PRO A 181 -28.09 -10.25 0.34
N TYR A 182 -28.26 -11.55 0.06
CA TYR A 182 -27.23 -12.56 0.27
C TYR A 182 -26.13 -12.54 -0.78
N PHE A 183 -26.34 -11.90 -1.95
CA PHE A 183 -25.35 -11.87 -3.03
C PHE A 183 -24.62 -10.53 -3.20
N ILE A 184 -25.17 -9.43 -2.69
CA ILE A 184 -24.54 -8.10 -2.82
C ILE A 184 -23.13 -8.09 -2.21
N HIS A 185 -23.01 -8.50 -0.95
CA HIS A 185 -21.76 -8.42 -0.20
C HIS A 185 -20.70 -9.42 -0.73
N PRO A 186 -21.02 -10.72 -0.84
CA PRO A 186 -20.38 -11.70 -1.70
C PRO A 186 -19.76 -11.20 -3.02
N THR A 187 -20.57 -10.63 -3.91
CA THR A 187 -20.12 -10.18 -5.23
C THR A 187 -19.20 -8.94 -5.15
N PHE A 188 -19.50 -8.03 -4.25
CA PHE A 188 -18.66 -6.85 -4.01
C PHE A 188 -17.27 -7.26 -3.52
N LEU A 189 -17.19 -8.17 -2.55
CA LEU A 189 -15.91 -8.66 -2.05
C LEU A 189 -15.10 -9.41 -3.11
N SER A 190 -15.76 -10.24 -3.93
CA SER A 190 -15.07 -10.97 -5.01
C SER A 190 -14.50 -10.06 -6.09
N SER A 191 -15.08 -8.87 -6.29
CA SER A 191 -14.60 -7.91 -7.30
C SER A 191 -13.52 -6.97 -6.76
N ILE A 192 -13.58 -6.60 -5.48
CA ILE A 192 -12.63 -5.66 -4.88
C ILE A 192 -11.35 -6.34 -4.35
N MET A 193 -11.47 -7.52 -3.74
CA MET A 193 -10.34 -8.16 -3.04
C MET A 193 -9.15 -8.49 -3.94
N PRO A 194 -9.33 -9.08 -5.14
CA PRO A 194 -8.21 -9.32 -6.06
C PRO A 194 -7.45 -8.03 -6.39
N ALA A 195 -8.18 -6.95 -6.71
CA ALA A 195 -7.57 -5.67 -7.05
C ALA A 195 -6.81 -5.03 -5.86
N LEU A 196 -7.31 -5.21 -4.63
CA LEU A 196 -6.60 -4.76 -3.42
C LEU A 196 -5.29 -5.53 -3.20
N ILE A 197 -5.30 -6.84 -3.44
CA ILE A 197 -4.11 -7.69 -3.33
C ILE A 197 -3.09 -7.31 -4.40
N ASP A 198 -3.51 -7.11 -5.64
CA ASP A 198 -2.64 -6.70 -6.74
C ASP A 198 -1.98 -5.35 -6.45
N ILE A 199 -2.75 -4.36 -5.99
CA ILE A 199 -2.21 -3.07 -5.55
C ILE A 199 -1.19 -3.25 -4.42
N TYR A 200 -1.50 -4.10 -3.45
CA TYR A 200 -0.63 -4.36 -2.32
C TYR A 200 0.72 -4.93 -2.77
N VAL A 201 0.70 -5.94 -3.66
CA VAL A 201 1.91 -6.54 -4.23
C VAL A 201 2.68 -5.54 -5.08
N LEU A 202 1.99 -4.83 -5.98
CA LEU A 202 2.57 -3.81 -6.85
C LEU A 202 3.29 -2.72 -6.05
N SER A 203 2.79 -2.40 -4.85
CA SER A 203 3.39 -1.41 -3.96
C SER A 203 4.83 -1.77 -3.55
N PHE A 204 5.16 -3.06 -3.47
CA PHE A 204 6.53 -3.54 -3.22
C PHE A 204 7.37 -3.54 -4.50
N THR A 205 6.80 -4.02 -5.61
CA THR A 205 7.46 -4.03 -6.92
C THR A 205 7.88 -2.62 -7.35
N THR A 206 7.06 -1.61 -7.04
CA THR A 206 7.30 -0.20 -7.36
C THR A 206 8.62 0.31 -6.79
N VAL A 207 9.04 -0.18 -5.61
CA VAL A 207 10.32 0.20 -4.99
C VAL A 207 11.50 -0.34 -5.76
N ILE A 208 11.40 -1.58 -6.22
CA ILE A 208 12.44 -2.23 -7.01
C ILE A 208 12.59 -1.49 -8.34
N VAL A 209 11.47 -1.23 -9.02
CA VAL A 209 11.44 -0.50 -10.29
C VAL A 209 12.00 0.92 -10.12
N ALA A 210 11.58 1.65 -9.08
CA ALA A 210 12.08 2.98 -8.80
C ALA A 210 13.60 2.97 -8.51
N SER A 211 14.09 1.99 -7.76
CA SER A 211 15.52 1.85 -7.46
C SER A 211 16.33 1.55 -8.72
N LEU A 212 15.83 0.68 -9.60
CA LEU A 212 16.44 0.39 -10.91
C LEU A 212 16.47 1.62 -11.82
N GLN A 213 15.39 2.39 -11.86
CA GLN A 213 15.33 3.64 -12.62
C GLN A 213 16.34 4.67 -12.11
N LYS A 214 16.49 4.81 -10.79
CA LYS A 214 17.52 5.69 -10.20
C LYS A 214 18.92 5.27 -10.62
N LEU A 215 19.21 3.97 -10.55
CA LEU A 215 20.50 3.43 -10.98
C LEU A 215 20.76 3.69 -12.47
N ASN A 216 19.79 3.40 -13.33
CA ASN A 216 19.91 3.63 -14.78
C ASN A 216 20.11 5.12 -15.11
N ASN A 217 19.37 6.01 -14.44
CA ASN A 217 19.56 7.45 -14.61
C ASN A 217 20.94 7.91 -14.14
N HIS A 218 21.45 7.37 -13.04
CA HIS A 218 22.81 7.65 -12.56
C HIS A 218 23.85 7.22 -13.60
N ILE A 219 23.78 5.98 -14.09
CA ILE A 219 24.65 5.44 -15.14
C ILE A 219 24.63 6.33 -16.40
N ARG A 220 23.44 6.77 -16.84
CA ARG A 220 23.30 7.64 -18.03
C ARG A 220 23.82 9.05 -17.82
N SER A 221 23.75 9.57 -16.60
CA SER A 221 24.23 10.92 -16.26
C SER A 221 25.75 10.99 -16.06
N THR A 222 26.39 9.85 -15.81
CA THR A 222 27.83 9.76 -15.62
C THR A 222 28.54 9.85 -16.98
N SER A 223 29.25 10.95 -17.21
CA SER A 223 29.99 11.19 -18.45
C SER A 223 31.40 10.61 -18.46
N MET A 224 32.03 10.39 -17.30
CA MET A 224 33.37 9.80 -17.16
C MET A 224 33.38 8.83 -16.00
N TRP A 225 33.79 7.58 -16.22
CA TRP A 225 33.78 6.53 -15.22
C TRP A 225 35.05 6.53 -14.37
N VAL A 226 34.95 7.05 -13.14
CA VAL A 226 36.04 6.97 -12.15
C VAL A 226 35.82 5.75 -11.24
N THR A 227 36.89 5.20 -10.67
CA THR A 227 36.84 4.03 -9.78
C THR A 227 35.82 4.19 -8.64
N GLU A 228 35.72 5.39 -8.06
CA GLU A 228 34.73 5.70 -7.01
C GLU A 228 33.28 5.55 -7.50
N GLU A 229 32.97 6.01 -8.70
CA GLU A 229 31.64 5.90 -9.29
C GLU A 229 31.30 4.45 -9.65
N ILE A 230 32.27 3.71 -10.21
CA ILE A 230 32.14 2.28 -10.49
C ILE A 230 31.79 1.53 -9.19
N THR A 231 32.50 1.81 -8.10
CA THR A 231 32.21 1.16 -6.80
C THR A 231 30.83 1.57 -6.25
N THR A 232 30.38 2.79 -6.50
CA THR A 232 29.07 3.30 -6.05
C THR A 232 27.94 2.62 -6.82
N VAL A 233 28.05 2.55 -8.15
CA VAL A 233 27.11 1.84 -9.04
C VAL A 233 27.07 0.36 -8.69
N ALA A 234 28.22 -0.30 -8.53
CA ALA A 234 28.29 -1.71 -8.14
C ALA A 234 27.64 -1.97 -6.78
N LYS A 235 27.93 -1.13 -5.77
CA LYS A 235 27.28 -1.23 -4.45
C LYS A 235 25.76 -1.03 -4.54
N PHE A 236 25.29 -0.10 -5.36
CA PHE A 236 23.86 0.14 -5.52
C PHE A 236 23.17 -1.03 -6.25
N TRP A 237 23.78 -1.55 -7.31
CA TRP A 237 23.32 -2.75 -8.00
C TRP A 237 23.19 -3.95 -7.05
N LEU A 238 24.22 -4.21 -6.23
CA LEU A 238 24.18 -5.31 -5.24
C LEU A 238 23.06 -5.15 -4.21
N ARG A 239 22.73 -3.92 -3.81
CA ARG A 239 21.59 -3.65 -2.91
C ARG A 239 20.26 -3.99 -3.59
N ILE A 240 20.09 -3.60 -4.85
CA ILE A 240 18.89 -3.91 -5.64
C ILE A 240 18.77 -5.41 -5.87
N HIS A 241 19.87 -6.08 -6.22
CA HIS A 241 19.90 -7.53 -6.41
C HIS A 241 19.44 -8.27 -5.15
N ARG A 242 20.01 -7.93 -3.98
CA ARG A 242 19.59 -8.52 -2.70
C ARG A 242 18.11 -8.25 -2.38
N LEU A 243 17.60 -7.09 -2.76
CA LEU A 243 16.18 -6.76 -2.58
C LEU A 243 15.29 -7.61 -3.51
N LEU A 244 15.73 -7.83 -4.75
CA LEU A 244 15.03 -8.66 -5.74
C LEU A 244 15.03 -10.14 -5.32
N ASP A 245 16.15 -10.66 -4.84
CA ASP A 245 16.25 -12.02 -4.30
C ASP A 245 15.22 -12.22 -3.19
N LYS A 246 15.11 -11.25 -2.26
CA LYS A 246 14.14 -11.31 -1.17
C LYS A 246 12.69 -11.07 -1.58
N TYR A 247 12.45 -10.43 -2.72
CA TYR A 247 11.10 -10.30 -3.28
C TYR A 247 10.63 -11.60 -3.94
N ASN A 248 11.54 -12.39 -4.51
CA ASN A 248 11.22 -13.62 -5.24
C ASN A 248 11.03 -14.86 -4.34
N GLU A 249 11.45 -14.82 -3.07
CA GLU A 249 11.22 -15.88 -2.05
C GLU A 249 9.74 -15.99 -1.62
#